data_AF-U5HDS0-F1
#
_entry.id   AF-U5HDS0-F1
#
_cell.length_a   1.000
_cell.length_b   1.000
_cell.length_c   1.000
_cell.angle_alpha   90.00
_cell.angle_beta   90.00
_cell.angle_gamma   90.00
#
_symmetry.space_group_name_H-M   'P 1'
#
loop_
_entity.id
_entity.type
_entity.pdbx_description
1 polymer ?
#
loop_
_entity_poly.entity_id
_entity_poly.type
_entity_poly.pdbx_seq_one_letter_code
_entity_poly.pdbx_strand_id
1 'polypeptide(L)'
;MSVMTVLPKGKHTATIIFSHGLGDSAAGWYPFAQALAPRFKHVKWVLPTAPTQPVTLNGGMPMNSWFDIRSLTPTNSSQEDERGLLASVRTISDLVASEVDAGIPANRIVVGGFSQGAVVSLAVGATLERKLAGLISLSGFLMLADKLKSMQVDHAPSYPVFWGHGTGDPVVRYQWGEMSVQKLRELGWKNIQFESYPVTTTTPKKSTPAPRNRLPALAEVLRRNTRPPVDLYCYYLFLQREGSEDTLDFWLDVQQHENLCRAYFKDLRKSGRTVREDWPRYHELARTRGSIYGGVTGIRRGDDGGEGVEEVPGNTAPASPRPSVSGRPQAFSGSDYGETRVTKEKADGDRRGPSLGGEREDALRTPSPRPRTPASASYPLSPTLQALYPHDSEDRPRNGRLAAPAQPYIMRDTAISRTDLIASAERIYSRYLMPGADKEVYLPPALRITEFTLSSSNLPTVTHPDYDREADAQAQVPDMFHAQKEYVYRAMEQDTFPRFLRAKAFGNLTPISALVRLAFGLLALWVGLATGFAFIFLDKKPKVSRLWVIIPFTFAIINLVAHAYDLDPLLVFMGLSETTPFRTIGIREPYVRKLLFGRALWVTFLSAVVVAILTIIFVLVPGHRL
;
A
#
# COMPACT_ATOMS: atom_id res chain seq x y z
N MET A 1 19.38 -30.56 -2.62
CA MET A 1 19.05 -29.20 -3.10
C MET A 1 17.54 -29.02 -3.08
N SER A 2 17.00 -27.86 -2.68
CA SER A 2 15.56 -27.59 -2.75
C SER A 2 15.19 -27.02 -4.12
N VAL A 3 14.10 -27.49 -4.73
CA VAL A 3 13.63 -27.07 -6.05
C VAL A 3 12.13 -26.82 -6.00
N MET A 4 11.68 -25.67 -6.50
CA MET A 4 10.25 -25.37 -6.72
C MET A 4 9.94 -25.42 -8.21
N THR A 5 8.71 -25.79 -8.57
CA THR A 5 8.28 -25.81 -9.98
C THR A 5 6.97 -25.06 -10.19
N VAL A 6 6.87 -24.33 -11.30
CA VAL A 6 5.58 -23.84 -11.82
C VAL A 6 5.21 -24.71 -13.01
N LEU A 7 4.15 -25.50 -12.85
CA LEU A 7 3.68 -26.40 -13.90
C LEU A 7 3.09 -25.62 -15.09
N PRO A 8 3.25 -26.13 -16.33
CA PRO A 8 2.63 -25.54 -17.51
C PRO A 8 1.10 -25.64 -17.42
N LYS A 9 0.40 -24.69 -18.07
CA LYS A 9 -1.08 -24.65 -18.17
C LYS A 9 -1.65 -25.45 -19.34
N GLY A 10 -0.79 -26.05 -20.15
CA GLY A 10 -1.11 -26.94 -21.27
C GLY A 10 -0.02 -28.00 -21.40
N LYS A 11 0.06 -28.69 -22.55
CA LYS A 11 1.06 -29.75 -22.77
C LYS A 11 2.49 -29.23 -22.53
N HIS A 12 3.20 -29.84 -21.58
CA HIS A 12 4.60 -29.57 -21.31
C HIS A 12 5.44 -29.92 -22.56
N THR A 13 6.15 -28.94 -23.12
CA THR A 13 7.00 -29.14 -24.30
C THR A 13 8.29 -28.31 -24.28
N ALA A 14 8.54 -27.58 -23.19
CA ALA A 14 9.74 -26.76 -22.96
C ALA A 14 9.89 -26.48 -21.46
N THR A 15 11.12 -26.21 -21.02
CA THR A 15 11.41 -25.88 -19.62
C THR A 15 12.31 -24.65 -19.53
N ILE A 16 12.06 -23.78 -18.54
CA ILE A 16 12.99 -22.73 -18.11
C ILE A 16 13.51 -23.12 -16.73
N ILE A 17 14.83 -23.28 -16.61
CA ILE A 17 15.52 -23.42 -15.32
C ILE A 17 16.06 -22.04 -14.94
N PHE A 18 15.62 -21.46 -13.82
CA PHE A 18 15.96 -20.09 -13.46
C PHE A 18 16.55 -19.96 -12.05
N SER A 19 17.83 -19.57 -11.98
CA SER A 19 18.62 -19.48 -10.74
C SER A 19 18.56 -18.08 -10.12
N HIS A 20 18.32 -18.02 -8.81
CA HIS A 20 18.20 -16.77 -8.05
C HIS A 20 19.56 -16.08 -7.78
N GLY A 21 19.55 -14.86 -7.25
CA GLY A 21 20.76 -14.14 -6.82
C GLY A 21 21.29 -14.58 -5.44
N LEU A 22 22.46 -14.06 -5.04
CA LEU A 22 23.07 -14.34 -3.74
C LEU A 22 22.11 -14.04 -2.57
N GLY A 23 21.98 -14.97 -1.63
CA GLY A 23 21.18 -14.83 -0.40
C GLY A 23 19.67 -15.01 -0.57
N ASP A 24 19.20 -15.25 -1.79
CA ASP A 24 17.78 -15.45 -2.11
C ASP A 24 17.42 -16.95 -2.17
N SER A 25 16.26 -17.32 -2.71
CA SER A 25 15.80 -18.71 -2.83
C SER A 25 14.85 -18.92 -4.02
N ALA A 26 14.53 -20.17 -4.33
CA ALA A 26 13.46 -20.49 -5.29
C ALA A 26 12.11 -19.85 -4.93
N ALA A 27 11.81 -19.71 -3.62
CA ALA A 27 10.57 -19.10 -3.15
C ALA A 27 10.49 -17.60 -3.46
N GLY A 28 11.61 -16.88 -3.44
CA GLY A 28 11.68 -15.46 -3.83
C GLY A 28 11.36 -15.24 -5.31
N TRP A 29 11.73 -16.19 -6.17
CA TRP A 29 11.52 -16.13 -7.62
C TRP A 29 10.25 -16.83 -8.12
N TYR A 30 9.57 -17.58 -7.26
CA TYR A 30 8.30 -18.24 -7.59
C TYR A 30 7.21 -17.26 -8.10
N PRO A 31 6.99 -16.07 -7.50
CA PRO A 31 6.01 -15.10 -8.03
C PRO A 31 6.36 -14.59 -9.43
N PHE A 32 7.65 -14.44 -9.76
CA PHE A 32 8.10 -14.02 -11.08
C PHE A 32 7.77 -15.08 -12.15
N ALA A 33 8.12 -16.35 -11.89
CA ALA A 33 7.76 -17.46 -12.77
C ALA A 33 6.23 -17.62 -12.90
N GLN A 34 5.49 -17.51 -11.79
CA GLN A 34 4.03 -17.61 -11.77
C GLN A 34 3.34 -16.49 -12.57
N ALA A 35 3.91 -15.27 -12.58
CA ALA A 35 3.41 -14.16 -13.38
C ALA A 35 3.63 -14.34 -14.89
N LEU A 36 4.71 -15.03 -15.30
CA LEU A 36 5.04 -15.28 -16.71
C LEU A 36 4.40 -16.56 -17.27
N ALA A 37 4.16 -17.58 -16.45
CA ALA A 37 3.57 -18.86 -16.86
C ALA A 37 2.25 -18.75 -17.68
N PRO A 38 1.31 -17.81 -17.44
CA PRO A 38 0.12 -17.64 -18.29
C PRO A 38 0.44 -17.25 -19.74
N ARG A 39 1.57 -16.57 -19.96
CA ARG A 39 2.02 -16.11 -21.29
C ARG A 39 2.72 -17.23 -22.08
N PHE A 40 3.26 -18.22 -21.36
CA PHE A 40 3.96 -19.38 -21.92
C PHE A 40 3.31 -20.70 -21.47
N LYS A 41 2.06 -20.92 -21.88
CA LYS A 41 1.21 -22.03 -21.39
C LYS A 41 1.85 -23.43 -21.46
N HIS A 42 2.80 -23.66 -22.35
CA HIS A 42 3.45 -24.95 -22.60
C HIS A 42 4.81 -25.14 -21.90
N VAL A 43 5.25 -24.13 -21.13
CA VAL A 43 6.56 -24.09 -20.46
C VAL A 43 6.44 -24.42 -18.98
N LYS A 44 7.24 -25.39 -18.50
CA LYS A 44 7.47 -25.59 -17.07
C LYS A 44 8.56 -24.65 -16.59
N TRP A 45 8.42 -24.11 -15.39
CA TRP A 45 9.51 -23.39 -14.72
C TRP A 45 10.08 -24.25 -13.61
N VAL A 46 11.41 -24.33 -13.53
CA VAL A 46 12.17 -25.03 -12.49
C VAL A 46 13.04 -23.99 -11.80
N LEU A 47 12.84 -23.84 -10.49
CA LEU A 47 13.49 -22.83 -9.66
C LEU A 47 14.31 -23.56 -8.59
N PRO A 48 15.62 -23.76 -8.82
CA PRO A 48 16.50 -24.35 -7.83
C PRO A 48 16.91 -23.33 -6.75
N THR A 49 17.11 -23.80 -5.52
CA THR A 49 17.69 -23.03 -4.40
C THR A 49 19.14 -23.46 -4.19
N ALA A 50 20.05 -22.49 -4.23
CA ALA A 50 21.48 -22.71 -3.97
C ALA A 50 21.74 -23.29 -2.57
N PRO A 51 22.82 -24.05 -2.34
CA PRO A 51 23.19 -24.52 -1.02
C PRO A 51 23.55 -23.36 -0.08
N THR A 52 23.32 -23.54 1.22
CA THR A 52 23.87 -22.65 2.25
C THR A 52 25.38 -22.85 2.33
N GLN A 53 26.15 -21.79 2.12
CA GLN A 53 27.61 -21.80 2.29
C GLN A 53 28.11 -20.41 2.74
N PRO A 54 29.26 -20.33 3.43
CA PRO A 54 29.87 -19.05 3.81
C PRO A 54 30.29 -18.26 2.57
N VAL A 55 30.20 -16.93 2.64
CA VAL A 55 30.57 -16.02 1.54
C VAL A 55 31.58 -14.97 2.00
N THR A 56 32.79 -14.99 1.44
CA THR A 56 33.93 -14.18 1.87
C THR A 56 33.67 -12.67 1.79
N LEU A 57 33.04 -12.18 0.72
CA LEU A 57 32.65 -10.77 0.56
C LEU A 57 31.74 -10.28 1.70
N ASN A 58 30.94 -11.19 2.27
CA ASN A 58 30.01 -10.92 3.36
C ASN A 58 30.61 -11.36 4.73
N GLY A 59 31.94 -11.35 4.87
CA GLY A 59 32.62 -11.69 6.13
C GLY A 59 32.48 -13.16 6.53
N GLY A 60 32.21 -14.06 5.58
CA GLY A 60 32.00 -15.48 5.84
C GLY A 60 30.59 -15.86 6.30
N MET A 61 29.63 -14.93 6.35
CA MET A 61 28.25 -15.23 6.74
C MET A 61 27.64 -16.35 5.87
N PRO A 62 27.09 -17.44 6.46
CA PRO A 62 26.40 -18.49 5.71
C PRO A 62 25.10 -17.98 5.09
N MET A 63 24.92 -18.23 3.78
CA MET A 63 23.69 -17.93 3.06
C MET A 63 23.56 -18.79 1.80
N ASN A 64 22.37 -18.84 1.21
CA ASN A 64 22.15 -19.50 -0.07
C ASN A 64 23.03 -18.84 -1.14
N SER A 65 24.06 -19.55 -1.61
CA SER A 65 25.05 -19.02 -2.54
C SER A 65 25.43 -20.08 -3.55
N TRP A 66 25.60 -19.69 -4.81
CA TRP A 66 26.03 -20.62 -5.88
C TRP A 66 27.54 -20.91 -5.83
N PHE A 67 28.34 -19.93 -5.39
CA PHE A 67 29.79 -20.01 -5.30
C PHE A 67 30.31 -18.92 -4.36
N ASP A 68 31.52 -19.04 -3.83
CA ASP A 68 32.10 -18.00 -3.00
C ASP A 68 32.45 -16.75 -3.82
N ILE A 69 32.11 -15.58 -3.29
CA ILE A 69 32.45 -14.28 -3.89
C ILE A 69 33.47 -13.62 -2.96
N ARG A 70 34.66 -13.33 -3.49
CA ARG A 70 35.76 -12.69 -2.74
C ARG A 70 35.92 -11.20 -3.06
N SER A 71 35.55 -10.83 -4.29
CA SER A 71 35.49 -9.45 -4.78
C SER A 71 34.40 -9.35 -5.84
N LEU A 72 33.81 -8.17 -6.00
CA LEU A 72 32.89 -7.85 -7.10
C LEU A 72 33.60 -7.17 -8.29
N THR A 73 34.87 -6.80 -8.14
CA THR A 73 35.63 -6.12 -9.20
C THR A 73 36.10 -7.15 -10.23
N PRO A 74 35.70 -7.08 -11.51
CA PRO A 74 35.96 -8.11 -12.52
C PRO A 74 37.39 -8.08 -13.10
N THR A 75 38.37 -7.60 -12.32
CA THR A 75 39.74 -7.34 -12.78
C THR A 75 40.77 -8.40 -12.39
N ASN A 76 40.39 -9.45 -11.65
CA ASN A 76 41.33 -10.49 -11.23
C ASN A 76 40.69 -11.89 -11.13
N SER A 77 40.68 -12.59 -12.26
CA SER A 77 40.16 -13.97 -12.40
C SER A 77 40.86 -15.00 -11.50
N SER A 78 42.10 -14.72 -11.08
CA SER A 78 42.87 -15.64 -10.21
C SER A 78 42.31 -15.80 -8.79
N GLN A 79 41.41 -14.91 -8.35
CA GLN A 79 40.78 -14.94 -7.02
C GLN A 79 39.35 -15.49 -7.02
N GLU A 80 38.82 -15.88 -8.19
CA GLU A 80 37.45 -16.34 -8.35
C GLU A 80 37.26 -17.79 -7.85
N ASP A 81 36.07 -18.12 -7.36
CA ASP A 81 35.75 -19.49 -6.90
C ASP A 81 35.34 -20.41 -8.07
N GLU A 82 36.32 -20.80 -8.87
CA GLU A 82 36.15 -21.75 -9.96
C GLU A 82 35.52 -23.08 -9.50
N ARG A 83 35.94 -23.57 -8.33
CA ARG A 83 35.46 -24.85 -7.79
C ARG A 83 33.98 -24.79 -7.41
N GLY A 84 33.55 -23.74 -6.69
CA GLY A 84 32.13 -23.55 -6.37
C GLY A 84 31.28 -23.28 -7.60
N LEU A 85 31.77 -22.47 -8.54
CA LEU A 85 31.04 -22.19 -9.79
C LEU A 85 30.84 -23.47 -10.60
N LEU A 86 31.86 -24.32 -10.74
CA LEU A 86 31.74 -25.62 -11.41
C LEU A 86 30.84 -26.62 -10.67
N ALA A 87 30.77 -26.58 -9.33
CA ALA A 87 29.81 -27.37 -8.57
C ALA A 87 28.36 -26.94 -8.85
N SER A 88 28.12 -25.63 -8.96
CA SER A 88 26.82 -25.09 -9.37
C SER A 88 26.47 -25.39 -10.83
N VAL A 89 27.45 -25.34 -11.74
CA VAL A 89 27.27 -25.78 -13.14
C VAL A 89 26.80 -27.23 -13.20
N ARG A 90 27.44 -28.15 -12.46
CA ARG A 90 27.02 -29.56 -12.37
C ARG A 90 25.57 -29.67 -11.87
N THR A 91 25.27 -29.00 -10.76
CA THR A 91 23.92 -29.01 -10.17
C THR A 91 22.83 -28.56 -11.15
N ILE A 92 23.07 -27.52 -11.95
CA ILE A 92 22.12 -27.09 -12.98
C ILE A 92 22.12 -28.04 -14.19
N SER A 93 23.25 -28.65 -14.54
CA SER A 93 23.35 -29.65 -15.61
C SER A 93 22.58 -30.93 -15.28
N ASP A 94 22.55 -31.35 -14.01
CA ASP A 94 21.76 -32.49 -13.52
C ASP A 94 20.25 -32.19 -13.61
N LEU A 95 19.82 -30.94 -13.38
CA LEU A 95 18.45 -30.51 -13.63
C LEU A 95 18.12 -30.48 -15.13
N VAL A 96 19.04 -30.05 -16.00
CA VAL A 96 18.87 -30.16 -17.46
C VAL A 96 18.71 -31.62 -17.87
N ALA A 97 19.57 -32.52 -17.37
CA ALA A 97 19.48 -33.95 -17.64
C ALA A 97 18.12 -34.51 -17.20
N SER A 98 17.67 -34.20 -15.98
CA SER A 98 16.36 -34.60 -15.45
C SER A 98 15.19 -34.16 -16.35
N GLU A 99 15.26 -32.97 -16.97
CA GLU A 99 14.24 -32.51 -17.91
C GLU A 99 14.31 -33.22 -19.27
N VAL A 100 15.52 -33.56 -19.73
CA VAL A 100 15.73 -34.35 -20.96
C VAL A 100 15.22 -35.78 -20.80
N ASP A 101 15.51 -36.41 -19.66
CA ASP A 101 15.06 -37.76 -19.31
C ASP A 101 13.53 -37.80 -19.11
N ALA A 102 12.93 -36.68 -18.65
CA ALA A 102 11.48 -36.47 -18.64
C ALA A 102 10.87 -36.19 -20.05
N GLY A 103 11.67 -36.29 -21.12
CA GLY A 103 11.22 -36.20 -22.51
C GLY A 103 11.21 -34.79 -23.12
N ILE A 104 11.85 -33.79 -22.50
CA ILE A 104 11.95 -32.43 -23.05
C ILE A 104 13.24 -32.31 -23.87
N PRO A 105 13.19 -32.05 -25.19
CA PRO A 105 14.40 -31.86 -26.00
C PRO A 105 15.30 -30.75 -25.45
N ALA A 106 16.63 -30.94 -25.45
CA ALA A 106 17.57 -29.94 -24.93
C ALA A 106 17.42 -28.57 -25.62
N ASN A 107 17.16 -28.55 -26.94
CA ASN A 107 16.85 -27.35 -27.71
C ASN A 107 15.48 -26.71 -27.41
N ARG A 108 14.75 -27.21 -26.40
CA ARG A 108 13.53 -26.65 -25.80
C ARG A 108 13.72 -26.28 -24.31
N ILE A 109 14.95 -26.35 -23.79
CA ILE A 109 15.32 -25.96 -22.43
C ILE A 109 16.09 -24.64 -22.47
N VAL A 110 15.68 -23.66 -21.68
CA VAL A 110 16.41 -22.40 -21.44
C VAL A 110 16.96 -22.43 -20.03
N VAL A 111 18.23 -22.07 -19.85
CA VAL A 111 18.81 -21.81 -18.53
C VAL A 111 18.92 -20.30 -18.36
N GLY A 112 18.60 -19.82 -17.17
CA GLY A 112 18.63 -18.40 -16.85
C GLY A 112 18.98 -18.12 -15.40
N GLY A 113 19.26 -16.86 -15.09
CA GLY A 113 19.32 -16.43 -13.70
C GLY A 113 19.48 -14.93 -13.51
N PHE A 114 19.50 -14.54 -12.23
CA PHE A 114 19.69 -13.16 -11.78
C PHE A 114 20.96 -13.03 -10.93
N SER A 115 21.74 -11.97 -11.15
CA SER A 115 22.98 -11.67 -10.43
C SER A 115 23.90 -12.89 -10.38
N GLN A 116 24.19 -13.46 -9.21
CA GLN A 116 24.99 -14.68 -9.08
C GLN A 116 24.46 -15.86 -9.92
N GLY A 117 23.14 -16.07 -9.99
CA GLY A 117 22.52 -17.10 -10.84
C GLY A 117 22.67 -16.83 -12.33
N ALA A 118 22.85 -15.57 -12.74
CA ALA A 118 23.15 -15.22 -14.13
C ALA A 118 24.57 -15.68 -14.53
N VAL A 119 25.53 -15.58 -13.61
CA VAL A 119 26.90 -16.12 -13.80
C VAL A 119 26.84 -17.63 -14.00
N VAL A 120 26.08 -18.36 -13.17
CA VAL A 120 25.88 -19.82 -13.33
C VAL A 120 25.25 -20.13 -14.68
N SER A 121 24.24 -19.37 -15.12
CA SER A 121 23.60 -19.55 -16.43
C SER A 121 24.60 -19.44 -17.59
N LEU A 122 25.53 -18.48 -17.53
CA LEU A 122 26.56 -18.31 -18.55
C LEU A 122 27.60 -19.43 -18.50
N ALA A 123 28.03 -19.84 -17.30
CA ALA A 123 28.99 -20.92 -17.11
C ALA A 123 28.45 -22.28 -17.57
N VAL A 124 27.17 -22.57 -17.31
CA VAL A 124 26.46 -23.75 -17.86
C VAL A 124 26.42 -23.67 -19.39
N GLY A 125 26.04 -22.51 -19.95
CA GLY A 125 26.05 -22.31 -21.40
C GLY A 125 27.43 -22.46 -22.04
N ALA A 126 28.51 -22.07 -21.35
CA ALA A 126 29.86 -22.26 -21.85
C ALA A 126 30.27 -23.75 -21.85
N THR A 127 29.95 -24.50 -20.80
CA THR A 127 30.57 -25.82 -20.53
C THR A 127 29.69 -27.03 -20.85
N LEU A 128 28.38 -26.86 -21.04
CA LEU A 128 27.44 -27.98 -21.25
C LEU A 128 27.47 -28.51 -22.69
N GLU A 129 27.87 -29.78 -22.85
CA GLU A 129 27.91 -30.51 -24.13
C GLU A 129 26.55 -30.59 -24.86
N ARG A 130 25.43 -30.57 -24.12
CA ARG A 130 24.09 -30.58 -24.71
C ARG A 130 23.67 -29.17 -25.13
N LYS A 131 23.44 -28.98 -26.44
CA LYS A 131 22.96 -27.69 -26.97
C LYS A 131 21.53 -27.36 -26.49
N LEU A 132 21.44 -26.35 -25.62
CA LEU A 132 20.20 -25.76 -25.10
C LEU A 132 19.48 -24.86 -26.13
N ALA A 133 18.28 -24.40 -25.78
CA ALA A 133 17.52 -23.42 -26.58
C ALA A 133 18.10 -22.00 -26.53
N GLY A 134 18.70 -21.61 -25.40
CA GLY A 134 19.23 -20.26 -25.16
C GLY A 134 19.52 -19.98 -23.69
N LEU A 135 20.10 -18.82 -23.41
CA LEU A 135 20.52 -18.38 -22.07
C LEU A 135 19.89 -17.03 -21.68
N ILE A 136 19.67 -16.82 -20.38
CA ILE A 136 19.18 -15.55 -19.81
C ILE A 136 20.11 -15.06 -18.69
N SER A 137 20.61 -13.84 -18.81
CA SER A 137 21.43 -13.15 -17.81
C SER A 137 20.76 -11.85 -17.36
N LEU A 138 20.32 -11.76 -16.10
CA LEU A 138 19.72 -10.53 -15.54
C LEU A 138 20.61 -9.92 -14.45
N SER A 139 21.05 -8.66 -14.60
CA SER A 139 22.06 -8.03 -13.72
C SER A 139 23.30 -8.91 -13.45
N GLY A 140 23.70 -9.71 -14.44
CA GLY A 140 24.86 -10.61 -14.34
C GLY A 140 26.19 -9.93 -14.67
N PHE A 141 27.27 -10.71 -14.50
CA PHE A 141 28.63 -10.42 -14.95
C PHE A 141 29.28 -11.73 -15.41
N LEU A 142 30.45 -11.67 -16.05
CA LEU A 142 31.23 -12.83 -16.45
C LEU A 142 32.32 -13.13 -15.43
N MET A 143 32.41 -14.39 -15.01
CA MET A 143 33.54 -14.93 -14.24
C MET A 143 34.36 -15.89 -15.10
N LEU A 144 35.58 -16.17 -14.66
CA LEU A 144 36.58 -17.03 -15.29
C LEU A 144 36.90 -16.60 -16.73
N ALA A 145 36.81 -15.30 -17.03
CA ALA A 145 36.91 -14.76 -18.38
C ALA A 145 38.15 -15.23 -19.18
N ASP A 146 39.29 -15.38 -18.49
CA ASP A 146 40.55 -15.82 -19.10
C ASP A 146 40.60 -17.35 -19.35
N LYS A 147 39.87 -18.13 -18.54
CA LYS A 147 39.75 -19.60 -18.68
C LYS A 147 38.56 -20.01 -19.56
N LEU A 148 37.57 -19.14 -19.74
CA LEU A 148 36.35 -19.46 -20.49
C LEU A 148 36.65 -19.93 -21.91
N LYS A 149 37.72 -19.43 -22.55
CA LYS A 149 38.15 -19.85 -23.89
C LYS A 149 38.56 -21.33 -23.96
N SER A 150 39.18 -21.87 -22.92
CA SER A 150 39.58 -23.28 -22.85
C SER A 150 38.51 -24.18 -22.22
N MET A 151 37.53 -23.59 -21.52
CA MET A 151 36.39 -24.29 -20.93
C MET A 151 35.17 -24.37 -21.86
N GLN A 152 35.07 -23.51 -22.88
CA GLN A 152 33.88 -23.45 -23.72
C GLN A 152 33.81 -24.60 -24.73
N VAL A 153 32.63 -25.21 -24.87
CA VAL A 153 32.34 -26.22 -25.91
C VAL A 153 32.09 -25.55 -27.26
N ASP A 154 32.36 -26.26 -28.36
CA ASP A 154 32.33 -25.72 -29.74
C ASP A 154 31.03 -24.98 -30.12
N HIS A 155 29.88 -25.44 -29.63
CA HIS A 155 28.59 -24.80 -29.93
C HIS A 155 28.25 -23.62 -29.01
N ALA A 156 28.98 -23.38 -27.92
CA ALA A 156 28.64 -22.34 -26.96
C ALA A 156 28.57 -20.92 -27.58
N PRO A 157 29.49 -20.50 -28.47
CA PRO A 157 29.41 -19.20 -29.15
C PRO A 157 28.17 -19.02 -30.06
N SER A 158 27.41 -20.09 -30.32
CA SER A 158 26.18 -20.07 -31.13
C SER A 158 24.90 -19.88 -30.31
N TYR A 159 24.97 -19.81 -28.98
CA TYR A 159 23.79 -19.62 -28.14
C TYR A 159 23.14 -18.24 -28.34
N PRO A 160 21.79 -18.15 -28.47
CA PRO A 160 21.09 -16.91 -28.23
C PRO A 160 21.14 -16.59 -26.73
N VAL A 161 21.71 -15.43 -26.39
CA VAL A 161 21.82 -14.93 -25.02
C VAL A 161 21.02 -13.64 -24.90
N PHE A 162 19.98 -13.66 -24.07
CA PHE A 162 19.32 -12.43 -23.64
C PHE A 162 19.99 -11.93 -22.35
N TRP A 163 20.47 -10.68 -22.37
CA TRP A 163 21.12 -10.05 -21.24
C TRP A 163 20.41 -8.74 -20.89
N GLY A 164 19.76 -8.68 -19.73
CA GLY A 164 19.10 -7.47 -19.24
C GLY A 164 19.87 -6.86 -18.08
N HIS A 165 20.18 -5.56 -18.12
CA HIS A 165 20.98 -4.91 -17.08
C HIS A 165 20.52 -3.49 -16.75
N GLY A 166 20.47 -3.12 -15.46
CA GLY A 166 20.05 -1.79 -15.02
C GLY A 166 21.18 -0.75 -15.09
N THR A 167 20.98 0.40 -15.72
CA THR A 167 22.08 1.37 -15.96
C THR A 167 22.64 2.03 -14.69
N GLY A 168 21.91 1.98 -13.59
CA GLY A 168 22.31 2.46 -12.27
C GLY A 168 22.21 1.38 -11.21
N ASP A 169 22.41 0.11 -11.59
CA ASP A 169 22.57 -0.98 -10.63
C ASP A 169 23.78 -0.68 -9.72
N PRO A 170 23.58 -0.52 -8.39
CA PRO A 170 24.63 -0.10 -7.48
C PRO A 170 25.46 -1.29 -6.95
N VAL A 171 25.04 -2.53 -7.24
CA VAL A 171 25.68 -3.75 -6.71
C VAL A 171 26.52 -4.41 -7.80
N VAL A 172 25.90 -4.77 -8.93
CA VAL A 172 26.62 -5.21 -10.12
C VAL A 172 26.59 -4.04 -11.09
N ARG A 173 27.67 -3.27 -11.14
CA ARG A 173 27.68 -2.02 -11.93
C ARG A 173 27.41 -2.34 -13.40
N TYR A 174 26.57 -1.53 -14.05
CA TYR A 174 26.24 -1.66 -15.48
C TYR A 174 27.46 -1.83 -16.40
N GLN A 175 28.54 -1.09 -16.11
CA GLN A 175 29.83 -1.19 -16.80
C GLN A 175 30.44 -2.61 -16.76
N TRP A 176 30.25 -3.35 -15.67
CA TRP A 176 30.72 -4.74 -15.58
C TRP A 176 29.89 -5.66 -16.46
N GLY A 177 28.59 -5.40 -16.61
CA GLY A 177 27.74 -6.06 -17.61
C GLY A 177 28.22 -5.79 -19.04
N GLU A 178 28.54 -4.54 -19.37
CA GLU A 178 29.11 -4.15 -20.67
C GLU A 178 30.45 -4.83 -20.96
N MET A 179 31.39 -4.77 -20.01
CA MET A 179 32.69 -5.45 -20.11
C MET A 179 32.53 -6.97 -20.29
N SER A 180 31.58 -7.58 -19.59
CA SER A 180 31.27 -9.02 -19.69
C SER A 180 30.75 -9.41 -21.08
N VAL A 181 29.82 -8.61 -21.64
CA VAL A 181 29.28 -8.83 -22.99
C VAL A 181 30.33 -8.57 -24.07
N GLN A 182 31.16 -7.53 -23.91
CA GLN A 182 32.30 -7.30 -24.78
C GLN A 182 33.25 -8.50 -24.76
N LYS A 183 33.57 -9.04 -23.58
CA LYS A 183 34.46 -10.19 -23.46
C LYS A 183 33.90 -11.47 -24.08
N LEU A 184 32.61 -11.74 -23.94
CA LEU A 184 31.96 -12.85 -24.64
C LEU A 184 32.01 -12.68 -26.16
N ARG A 185 31.84 -11.46 -26.68
CA ARG A 185 31.98 -11.17 -28.11
C ARG A 185 33.41 -11.39 -28.61
N GLU A 186 34.43 -11.00 -27.85
CA GLU A 186 35.85 -11.33 -28.14
C GLU A 186 36.09 -12.85 -28.18
N LEU A 187 35.40 -13.61 -27.32
CA LEU A 187 35.44 -15.08 -27.29
C LEU A 187 34.58 -15.74 -28.39
N GLY A 188 34.00 -14.94 -29.28
CA GLY A 188 33.29 -15.38 -30.48
C GLY A 188 31.77 -15.51 -30.34
N TRP A 189 31.18 -15.19 -29.18
CA TRP A 189 29.73 -15.29 -28.97
C TRP A 189 28.98 -14.20 -29.74
N LYS A 190 28.32 -14.58 -30.83
CA LYS A 190 27.76 -13.61 -31.81
C LYS A 190 26.34 -13.15 -31.46
N ASN A 191 25.55 -13.98 -30.81
CA ASN A 191 24.11 -13.77 -30.63
C ASN A 191 23.76 -13.31 -29.20
N ILE A 192 24.31 -12.16 -28.79
CA ILE A 192 24.05 -11.54 -27.48
C ILE A 192 23.23 -10.27 -27.64
N GLN A 193 21.96 -10.32 -27.24
CA GLN A 193 21.09 -9.17 -27.09
C GLN A 193 21.29 -8.56 -25.70
N PHE A 194 21.91 -7.38 -25.64
CA PHE A 194 22.17 -6.65 -24.39
C PHE A 194 21.22 -5.46 -24.27
N GLU A 195 20.22 -5.60 -23.41
CA GLU A 195 19.18 -4.59 -23.16
C GLU A 195 19.51 -3.79 -21.89
N SER A 196 19.65 -2.47 -22.05
CA SER A 196 19.87 -1.55 -20.94
C SER A 196 18.54 -1.00 -20.43
N TYR A 197 18.31 -1.16 -19.12
CA TYR A 197 17.13 -0.66 -18.44
C TYR A 197 17.52 0.59 -17.66
N PRO A 198 17.13 1.81 -18.10
CA PRO A 198 17.55 3.02 -17.42
C PRO A 198 17.05 3.03 -15.99
N VAL A 199 17.96 3.27 -15.04
CA VAL A 199 17.58 3.64 -13.67
C VAL A 199 16.96 5.03 -13.74
N THR A 200 15.65 5.03 -13.97
CA THR A 200 14.78 6.02 -13.37
C THR A 200 15.09 6.00 -11.88
N THR A 201 15.19 7.16 -11.21
CA THR A 201 15.25 7.28 -9.75
C THR A 201 13.92 6.89 -9.09
N THR A 202 13.53 5.65 -9.31
CA THR A 202 12.39 4.98 -8.72
C THR A 202 12.90 4.33 -7.43
N THR A 203 12.66 4.90 -6.23
CA THR A 203 11.31 4.95 -5.63
C THR A 203 10.42 3.93 -6.33
N PRO A 204 10.44 2.66 -5.86
CA PRO A 204 10.15 1.47 -6.67
C PRO A 204 8.94 1.73 -7.53
N LYS A 205 9.11 1.68 -8.89
CA LYS A 205 8.11 2.16 -9.86
C LYS A 205 6.75 1.83 -9.30
N LYS A 206 6.01 2.83 -8.81
CA LYS A 206 4.65 2.59 -8.33
C LYS A 206 3.97 1.99 -9.53
N SER A 207 3.74 0.68 -9.47
CA SER A 207 2.98 -0.02 -10.49
C SER A 207 1.74 0.82 -10.64
N THR A 208 1.52 1.38 -11.83
CA THR A 208 0.30 2.14 -12.11
C THR A 208 -0.82 1.19 -11.69
N PRO A 209 -1.52 1.47 -10.59
CA PRO A 209 -2.11 0.39 -9.79
C PRO A 209 -3.04 -0.37 -10.70
N ALA A 210 -2.80 -1.67 -10.85
CA ALA A 210 -3.43 -2.48 -11.88
C ALA A 210 -4.94 -2.22 -11.85
N PRO A 211 -5.56 -1.92 -13.01
CA PRO A 211 -6.90 -1.33 -13.06
C PRO A 211 -7.87 -2.14 -12.20
N ARG A 212 -8.30 -1.52 -11.08
CA ARG A 212 -9.07 -2.21 -10.05
C ARG A 212 -10.52 -2.39 -10.52
N ASN A 213 -11.04 -3.59 -10.34
CA ASN A 213 -12.47 -3.90 -10.49
C ASN A 213 -13.23 -3.77 -9.16
N ARG A 214 -12.70 -3.00 -8.19
CA ARG A 214 -13.31 -2.76 -6.88
C ARG A 214 -12.96 -1.36 -6.34
N LEU A 215 -13.70 -0.92 -5.33
CA LEU A 215 -13.35 0.25 -4.52
C LEU A 215 -11.99 0.05 -3.81
N PRO A 216 -11.27 1.16 -3.54
CA PRO A 216 -10.00 1.10 -2.82
C PRO A 216 -10.20 0.81 -1.32
N ALA A 217 -9.19 0.20 -0.69
CA ALA A 217 -9.12 0.01 0.76
C ALA A 217 -8.41 1.20 1.44
N LEU A 218 -8.61 1.41 2.75
CA LEU A 218 -8.01 2.52 3.49
C LEU A 218 -6.47 2.52 3.35
N ALA A 219 -5.82 1.39 3.59
CA ALA A 219 -4.37 1.22 3.37
C ALA A 219 -3.90 1.60 1.96
N GLU A 220 -4.74 1.49 0.92
CA GLU A 220 -4.39 1.88 -0.45
C GLU A 220 -4.44 3.40 -0.63
N VAL A 221 -5.40 4.06 0.01
CA VAL A 221 -5.53 5.53 0.07
C VAL A 221 -4.37 6.13 0.87
N LEU A 222 -4.09 5.62 2.07
CA LEU A 222 -2.99 6.08 2.93
C LEU A 222 -1.61 5.89 2.26
N ARG A 223 -1.41 4.80 1.52
CA ARG A 223 -0.19 4.57 0.70
C ARG A 223 -0.14 5.41 -0.60
N ARG A 224 -1.16 6.21 -0.90
CA ARG A 224 -1.33 7.04 -2.12
C ARG A 224 -1.31 6.19 -3.40
N ASN A 225 -2.01 5.07 -3.38
CA ASN A 225 -2.15 4.16 -4.52
C ASN A 225 -3.52 4.31 -5.21
N THR A 226 -4.17 5.46 -5.02
CA THR A 226 -5.47 5.85 -5.55
C THR A 226 -5.42 7.26 -6.14
N ARG A 227 -6.46 7.64 -6.89
CA ARG A 227 -6.56 8.94 -7.58
C ARG A 227 -7.83 9.70 -7.15
N PRO A 228 -7.93 11.01 -7.40
CA PRO A 228 -9.15 11.77 -7.14
C PRO A 228 -10.38 11.14 -7.83
N PRO A 229 -11.57 11.12 -7.18
CA PRO A 229 -11.93 11.78 -5.92
C PRO A 229 -11.70 10.92 -4.65
N VAL A 230 -11.03 9.76 -4.76
CA VAL A 230 -10.82 8.80 -3.65
C VAL A 230 -9.34 8.69 -3.24
N ASP A 231 -8.65 9.83 -3.20
CA ASP A 231 -7.26 9.94 -2.73
C ASP A 231 -7.13 10.47 -1.30
N LEU A 232 -5.91 10.43 -0.77
CA LEU A 232 -5.59 10.85 0.60
C LEU A 232 -5.97 12.32 0.87
N TYR A 233 -5.82 13.19 -0.14
CA TYR A 233 -6.20 14.59 -0.06
C TYR A 233 -7.72 14.77 0.08
N CYS A 234 -8.51 14.11 -0.78
CA CYS A 234 -9.96 14.14 -0.68
C CYS A 234 -10.47 13.50 0.63
N TYR A 235 -9.76 12.50 1.16
CA TYR A 235 -10.07 11.89 2.45
C TYR A 235 -9.80 12.84 3.62
N TYR A 236 -8.68 13.57 3.61
CA TYR A 236 -8.40 14.59 4.63
C TYR A 236 -9.45 15.71 4.62
N LEU A 237 -9.79 16.26 3.45
CA LEU A 237 -10.85 17.28 3.33
C LEU A 237 -12.22 16.77 3.82
N PHE A 238 -12.48 15.47 3.71
CA PHE A 238 -13.68 14.85 4.27
C PHE A 238 -13.61 14.80 5.80
N LEU A 239 -12.52 14.29 6.39
CA LEU A 239 -12.33 14.21 7.84
C LEU A 239 -12.37 15.58 8.52
N GLN A 240 -11.76 16.60 7.90
CA GLN A 240 -11.75 17.98 8.39
C GLN A 240 -13.16 18.59 8.45
N ARG A 241 -14.05 18.21 7.54
CA ARG A 241 -15.47 18.63 7.59
C ARG A 241 -16.26 17.90 8.68
N GLU A 242 -15.82 16.72 9.08
CA GLU A 242 -16.42 15.91 10.15
C GLU A 242 -15.77 16.16 11.52
N GLY A 243 -14.74 17.02 11.62
CA GLY A 243 -14.00 17.30 12.86
C GLY A 243 -13.22 16.08 13.39
N SER A 244 -12.63 15.29 12.49
CA SER A 244 -11.95 14.03 12.79
C SER A 244 -10.57 13.90 12.12
N GLU A 245 -10.02 15.02 11.64
CA GLU A 245 -8.72 15.09 10.97
C GLU A 245 -7.54 14.70 11.87
N ASP A 246 -7.64 14.93 13.18
CA ASP A 246 -6.58 14.70 14.16
C ASP A 246 -6.17 13.21 14.23
N THR A 247 -7.14 12.32 14.03
CA THR A 247 -6.93 10.87 13.93
C THR A 247 -6.05 10.49 12.73
N LEU A 248 -6.21 11.17 11.59
CA LEU A 248 -5.37 10.95 10.40
C LEU A 248 -4.01 11.65 10.53
N ASP A 249 -3.97 12.86 11.07
CA ASP A 249 -2.74 13.59 11.37
C ASP A 249 -1.83 12.79 12.32
N PHE A 250 -2.37 12.21 13.40
CA PHE A 250 -1.67 11.29 14.30
C PHE A 250 -1.12 10.06 13.55
N TRP A 251 -1.96 9.39 12.74
CA TRP A 251 -1.52 8.22 11.97
C TRP A 251 -0.36 8.54 11.02
N LEU A 252 -0.41 9.71 10.36
CA LEU A 252 0.64 10.20 9.46
C LEU A 252 1.92 10.56 10.21
N ASP A 253 1.83 11.25 11.35
CA ASP A 253 3.00 11.61 12.17
C ASP A 253 3.67 10.36 12.78
N VAL A 254 2.91 9.36 13.24
CA VAL A 254 3.49 8.06 13.68
C VAL A 254 4.08 7.28 12.52
N GLN A 255 3.47 7.32 11.32
CA GLN A 255 4.06 6.68 10.14
C GLN A 255 5.39 7.35 9.74
N GLN A 256 5.53 8.67 9.94
CA GLN A 256 6.78 9.38 9.75
C GLN A 256 7.83 9.01 10.80
N HIS A 257 7.41 8.83 12.07
CA HIS A 257 8.28 8.33 13.14
C HIS A 257 8.83 6.92 12.85
N GLU A 258 7.97 5.96 12.46
CA GLU A 258 8.44 4.62 12.06
C GLU A 258 9.44 4.66 10.89
N ASN A 259 9.24 5.58 9.93
CA ASN A 259 10.18 5.79 8.82
C ASN A 259 11.53 6.33 9.32
N LEU A 260 11.53 7.18 10.33
CA LEU A 260 12.73 7.70 11.00
C LEU A 260 13.47 6.58 11.75
N CYS A 261 12.76 5.73 12.50
CA CYS A 261 13.33 4.56 13.19
C CYS A 261 13.94 3.54 12.21
N ARG A 262 13.23 3.17 11.13
CA ARG A 262 13.76 2.28 10.07
C ARG A 262 15.04 2.84 9.45
N ALA A 263 15.10 4.15 9.31
CA ALA A 263 16.23 4.84 8.75
C ALA A 263 17.43 4.89 9.71
N TYR A 264 17.20 5.18 11.00
CA TYR A 264 18.20 5.07 12.06
C TYR A 264 18.86 3.68 12.07
N PHE A 265 18.08 2.59 12.10
CA PHE A 265 18.65 1.23 12.08
C PHE A 265 19.42 0.91 10.79
N LYS A 266 18.98 1.46 9.64
CA LYS A 266 19.67 1.31 8.37
C LYS A 266 21.01 2.06 8.36
N ASP A 267 21.05 3.27 8.90
CA ASP A 267 22.27 4.09 8.95
C ASP A 267 23.24 3.59 10.03
N LEU A 268 22.73 3.05 11.15
CA LEU A 268 23.51 2.31 12.14
C LEU A 268 24.21 1.10 11.51
N ARG A 269 23.47 0.25 10.78
CA ARG A 269 24.03 -0.90 10.05
C ARG A 269 25.07 -0.50 8.99
N LYS A 270 24.90 0.63 8.29
CA LYS A 270 25.94 1.16 7.38
C LYS A 270 27.21 1.58 8.12
N SER A 271 27.09 2.05 9.36
CA SER A 271 28.24 2.46 10.18
C SER A 271 29.03 1.29 10.79
N GLY A 272 28.64 0.03 10.50
CA GLY A 272 29.30 -1.18 11.02
C GLY A 272 28.98 -1.52 12.47
N ARG A 273 28.30 -0.63 13.22
CA ARG A 273 27.88 -0.85 14.61
C ARG A 273 26.67 -1.77 14.70
N THR A 274 26.62 -2.60 15.73
CA THR A 274 25.45 -3.43 16.04
C THR A 274 24.42 -2.70 16.90
N VAL A 275 23.17 -3.16 16.87
CA VAL A 275 22.10 -2.64 17.75
C VAL A 275 22.42 -2.91 19.22
N ARG A 276 23.14 -4.00 19.52
CA ARG A 276 23.58 -4.36 20.87
C ARG A 276 24.61 -3.38 21.43
N GLU A 277 25.52 -2.88 20.59
CA GLU A 277 26.53 -1.88 20.96
C GLU A 277 25.91 -0.48 21.16
N ASP A 278 25.10 0.01 20.21
CA ASP A 278 24.58 1.38 20.28
C ASP A 278 23.39 1.52 21.24
N TRP A 279 22.56 0.47 21.38
CA TRP A 279 21.33 0.52 22.18
C TRP A 279 21.02 -0.81 22.91
N PRO A 280 21.82 -1.18 23.94
CA PRO A 280 21.71 -2.47 24.62
C PRO A 280 20.33 -2.72 25.26
N ARG A 281 19.74 -1.72 25.94
CA ARG A 281 18.39 -1.84 26.54
C ARG A 281 17.31 -2.11 25.49
N TYR A 282 17.36 -1.46 24.32
CA TYR A 282 16.42 -1.75 23.23
C TYR A 282 16.66 -3.15 22.64
N HIS A 283 17.91 -3.58 22.50
CA HIS A 283 18.22 -4.93 22.04
C HIS A 283 17.59 -6.01 22.96
N GLU A 284 17.74 -5.87 24.27
CA GLU A 284 17.13 -6.74 25.28
C GLU A 284 15.58 -6.70 25.25
N LEU A 285 15.00 -5.50 25.14
CA LEU A 285 13.55 -5.31 25.06
C LEU A 285 12.96 -5.94 23.78
N ALA A 286 13.61 -5.74 22.63
CA ALA A 286 13.22 -6.32 21.35
C ALA A 286 13.34 -7.85 21.35
N ARG A 287 14.34 -8.42 22.04
CA ARG A 287 14.53 -9.86 22.23
C ARG A 287 13.45 -10.51 23.11
N THR A 288 12.99 -9.80 24.15
CA THR A 288 12.02 -10.32 25.13
C THR A 288 10.56 -10.11 24.67
N ARG A 289 10.20 -8.89 24.26
CA ARG A 289 8.84 -8.53 23.85
C ARG A 289 8.58 -8.72 22.35
N GLY A 290 9.62 -8.71 21.52
CA GLY A 290 9.50 -8.56 20.07
C GLY A 290 9.46 -7.07 19.66
N SER A 291 9.80 -6.78 18.39
CA SER A 291 9.79 -5.43 17.83
C SER A 291 9.38 -5.45 16.36
N ILE A 292 8.67 -4.40 15.89
CA ILE A 292 8.27 -4.26 14.49
C ILE A 292 9.44 -4.02 13.53
N TYR A 293 10.63 -3.74 14.08
CA TYR A 293 11.88 -3.57 13.33
C TYR A 293 12.72 -4.85 13.29
N GLY A 294 12.28 -5.99 13.83
CA GLY A 294 13.04 -7.25 13.84
C GLY A 294 13.59 -7.67 12.46
N GLY A 295 12.84 -7.44 11.38
CA GLY A 295 13.30 -7.68 10.01
C GLY A 295 14.34 -6.68 9.46
N VAL A 296 14.58 -5.57 10.17
CA VAL A 296 15.61 -4.55 9.86
C VAL A 296 16.82 -4.70 10.80
N THR A 297 16.58 -5.00 12.07
CA THR A 297 17.60 -5.15 13.13
C THR A 297 18.19 -6.56 13.20
N GLY A 298 17.51 -7.57 12.65
CA GLY A 298 17.87 -8.99 12.75
C GLY A 298 17.41 -9.66 14.05
N ILE A 299 16.90 -8.90 15.02
CA ILE A 299 16.56 -9.41 16.36
C ILE A 299 15.28 -10.25 16.30
N ARG A 300 15.37 -11.50 16.77
CA ARG A 300 14.23 -12.41 16.96
C ARG A 300 13.82 -12.47 18.44
N ARG A 301 12.54 -12.75 18.67
CA ARG A 301 12.00 -12.92 20.02
C ARG A 301 12.37 -14.30 20.56
N GLY A 302 12.91 -14.36 21.78
CA GLY A 302 13.30 -15.62 22.44
C GLY A 302 14.64 -16.20 21.98
N ASP A 303 15.48 -15.40 21.33
CA ASP A 303 16.84 -15.79 20.94
C ASP A 303 17.77 -15.74 22.16
N ASP A 304 17.98 -16.88 22.84
CA ASP A 304 18.92 -16.98 23.97
C ASP A 304 20.34 -17.18 23.45
N GLY A 305 21.22 -16.22 23.75
CA GLY A 305 22.55 -16.12 23.13
C GLY A 305 23.49 -17.26 23.55
N GLY A 306 23.55 -18.32 22.73
CA GLY A 306 24.57 -19.35 22.75
C GLY A 306 25.26 -19.44 21.38
N GLU A 307 26.59 -19.56 21.38
CA GLU A 307 27.36 -19.74 20.15
C GLU A 307 27.28 -21.20 19.65
N GLY A 308 26.80 -21.40 18.41
CA GLY A 308 27.24 -22.51 17.57
C GLY A 308 26.27 -23.68 17.30
N VAL A 309 26.30 -24.11 16.03
CA VAL A 309 25.82 -25.39 15.43
C VAL A 309 24.32 -25.50 15.10
N GLU A 310 24.05 -26.08 13.92
CA GLU A 310 22.73 -26.26 13.29
C GLU A 310 21.91 -27.42 13.89
N GLU A 311 20.59 -27.28 13.89
CA GLU A 311 19.71 -28.31 13.32
C GLU A 311 18.37 -27.70 12.85
N VAL A 312 17.72 -28.33 11.87
CA VAL A 312 16.48 -27.88 11.19
C VAL A 312 15.46 -29.03 11.22
N PRO A 313 14.24 -28.83 11.74
CA PRO A 313 13.09 -28.77 10.81
C PRO A 313 11.90 -27.90 11.29
N GLY A 314 11.03 -27.50 10.35
CA GLY A 314 9.67 -27.05 10.69
C GLY A 314 9.07 -25.99 9.79
N ASN A 315 8.48 -26.39 8.66
CA ASN A 315 7.72 -25.50 7.79
C ASN A 315 6.29 -25.29 8.32
N THR A 316 5.96 -24.11 8.83
CA THR A 316 4.56 -23.68 9.03
C THR A 316 4.36 -22.21 8.71
N ALA A 317 3.41 -21.94 7.80
CA ALA A 317 2.93 -20.58 7.52
C ALA A 317 2.15 -20.02 8.74
N PRO A 318 2.12 -18.69 8.94
CA PRO A 318 1.28 -18.07 9.97
C PRO A 318 -0.20 -18.22 9.59
N ALA A 319 -0.84 -19.26 10.11
CA ALA A 319 -2.28 -19.45 10.02
C ALA A 319 -3.02 -18.42 10.88
N SER A 320 -4.14 -17.91 10.36
CA SER A 320 -5.00 -16.96 11.08
C SER A 320 -5.54 -17.57 12.38
N PRO A 321 -5.51 -16.87 13.53
CA PRO A 321 -6.03 -17.41 14.78
C PRO A 321 -7.58 -17.47 14.75
N ARG A 322 -8.12 -18.69 14.65
CA ARG A 322 -9.48 -19.01 15.14
C ARG A 322 -9.37 -19.39 16.62
N PRO A 323 -10.26 -18.90 17.50
CA PRO A 323 -10.34 -19.39 18.87
C PRO A 323 -11.16 -20.69 18.94
N SER A 324 -10.65 -21.69 19.66
CA SER A 324 -11.46 -22.81 20.14
C SER A 324 -10.88 -23.35 21.45
N VAL A 325 -11.57 -23.10 22.56
CA VAL A 325 -11.45 -23.89 23.79
C VAL A 325 -12.84 -24.41 24.11
N SER A 326 -12.97 -25.72 24.18
CA SER A 326 -14.23 -26.41 24.46
C SER A 326 -14.44 -26.57 25.97
N GLY A 327 -15.53 -26.00 26.48
CA GLY A 327 -16.05 -26.26 27.82
C GLY A 327 -17.58 -26.14 27.82
N ARG A 328 -18.26 -27.28 27.94
CA ARG A 328 -19.71 -27.46 28.18
C ARG A 328 -19.84 -28.58 29.22
N PRO A 329 -20.92 -28.66 30.03
CA PRO A 329 -22.33 -28.36 29.74
C PRO A 329 -22.89 -27.23 30.65
N GLN A 330 -24.12 -26.73 30.56
CA GLN A 330 -25.42 -27.37 30.33
C GLN A 330 -26.36 -26.55 29.43
N ALA A 331 -27.44 -27.20 28.99
CA ALA A 331 -28.51 -26.59 28.21
C ALA A 331 -29.72 -26.28 29.11
N PHE A 332 -30.49 -25.24 28.75
CA PHE A 332 -31.94 -25.27 28.90
C PHE A 332 -32.61 -24.47 27.77
N SER A 333 -33.80 -24.90 27.40
CA SER A 333 -34.54 -24.45 26.22
C SER A 333 -35.66 -23.46 26.57
N GLY A 334 -35.88 -22.48 25.68
CA GLY A 334 -37.21 -22.19 25.09
C GLY A 334 -38.35 -21.61 25.94
N SER A 335 -39.18 -20.84 25.23
CA SER A 335 -40.59 -20.47 25.48
C SER A 335 -40.96 -19.52 26.63
N ASP A 336 -41.51 -18.37 26.19
CA ASP A 336 -42.85 -17.85 26.51
C ASP A 336 -43.17 -16.94 27.72
N TYR A 337 -44.15 -16.07 27.43
CA TYR A 337 -45.03 -15.17 28.22
C TYR A 337 -44.79 -15.03 29.75
N GLY A 338 -44.94 -13.85 30.36
CA GLY A 338 -45.58 -12.60 29.92
C GLY A 338 -45.63 -11.56 31.06
N GLU A 339 -46.65 -10.69 31.07
CA GLU A 339 -46.90 -9.60 32.03
C GLU A 339 -46.75 -10.01 33.52
N THR A 340 -46.42 -9.12 34.47
CA THR A 340 -47.43 -8.21 35.08
C THR A 340 -46.78 -7.05 35.88
N ARG A 341 -47.48 -5.90 35.89
CA ARG A 341 -47.18 -4.61 36.58
C ARG A 341 -47.88 -4.53 37.94
N VAL A 342 -47.65 -3.46 38.74
CA VAL A 342 -48.35 -2.98 39.99
C VAL A 342 -47.32 -2.84 41.13
N THR A 343 -46.77 -1.64 41.43
CA THR A 343 -47.27 -0.54 42.31
C THR A 343 -47.51 -0.96 43.78
N LYS A 344 -47.28 -0.17 44.85
CA LYS A 344 -47.42 1.30 45.02
C LYS A 344 -46.93 1.74 46.45
N GLU A 345 -46.46 3.00 46.61
CA GLU A 345 -46.54 3.86 47.86
C GLU A 345 -45.90 3.36 49.20
N LYS A 346 -45.50 4.18 50.21
CA LYS A 346 -45.49 5.65 50.45
C LYS A 346 -44.50 6.04 51.60
N ALA A 347 -44.08 7.32 51.66
CA ALA A 347 -43.80 8.22 52.83
C ALA A 347 -43.22 7.67 54.16
N ASP A 348 -42.31 8.31 54.93
CA ASP A 348 -41.56 9.60 54.92
C ASP A 348 -40.38 9.47 55.95
N GLY A 349 -39.42 10.39 56.20
CA GLY A 349 -39.16 11.76 55.72
C GLY A 349 -37.96 12.44 56.45
N ASP A 350 -37.86 13.78 56.33
CA ASP A 350 -37.04 14.79 57.07
C ASP A 350 -35.47 14.72 57.16
N ARG A 351 -34.85 15.57 56.32
CA ARG A 351 -33.68 16.49 56.58
C ARG A 351 -32.26 15.96 56.88
N ARG A 352 -31.40 16.00 55.84
CA ARG A 352 -30.30 16.99 55.61
C ARG A 352 -29.63 16.69 54.25
N GLY A 353 -29.35 17.70 53.42
CA GLY A 353 -28.74 17.54 52.07
C GLY A 353 -27.23 17.86 52.02
N PRO A 354 -26.61 18.05 50.82
CA PRO A 354 -27.17 17.93 49.47
C PRO A 354 -26.40 17.01 48.48
N SER A 355 -27.15 16.36 47.59
CA SER A 355 -26.77 15.92 46.23
C SER A 355 -25.34 15.38 45.94
N LEU A 356 -25.17 14.06 46.05
CA LEU A 356 -24.34 13.29 45.12
C LEU A 356 -25.29 12.42 44.28
N GLY A 357 -25.52 12.83 43.03
CA GLY A 357 -26.41 12.13 42.11
C GLY A 357 -25.71 10.91 41.50
N GLY A 358 -26.20 9.71 41.82
CA GLY A 358 -25.66 8.46 41.31
C GLY A 358 -25.94 8.24 39.81
N GLU A 359 -25.04 7.49 39.20
CA GLU A 359 -25.13 6.96 37.85
C GLU A 359 -26.40 6.11 37.65
N ARG A 360 -26.95 6.12 36.43
CA ARG A 360 -27.37 4.89 35.75
C ARG A 360 -27.49 5.06 34.23
N GLU A 361 -26.84 4.13 33.53
CA GLU A 361 -27.30 3.50 32.29
C GLU A 361 -27.59 4.40 31.07
N ASP A 362 -26.51 4.90 30.46
CA ASP A 362 -26.46 5.14 29.00
C ASP A 362 -25.16 4.55 28.44
N ALA A 363 -25.13 3.22 28.28
CA ALA A 363 -23.97 2.50 27.76
C ALA A 363 -23.95 2.50 26.21
N LEU A 364 -22.74 2.53 25.63
CA LEU A 364 -22.46 2.31 24.20
C LEU A 364 -22.87 3.42 23.22
N ARG A 365 -22.52 4.68 23.53
CA ARG A 365 -22.17 5.69 22.50
C ARG A 365 -20.90 6.43 22.87
N THR A 366 -19.92 6.44 21.96
CA THR A 366 -18.81 7.40 22.03
C THR A 366 -19.36 8.82 21.83
N PRO A 367 -19.12 9.78 22.73
CA PRO A 367 -19.59 11.15 22.53
C PRO A 367 -18.84 11.79 21.36
N SER A 368 -19.59 12.41 20.44
CA SER A 368 -19.01 13.12 19.29
C SER A 368 -18.12 14.28 19.74
N PRO A 369 -17.05 14.62 19.00
CA PRO A 369 -16.27 15.83 19.25
C PRO A 369 -17.16 17.08 19.17
N ARG A 370 -16.85 18.10 19.99
CA ARG A 370 -17.59 19.38 19.96
C ARG A 370 -17.41 20.05 18.59
N PRO A 371 -18.48 20.56 17.95
CA PRO A 371 -18.35 21.29 16.69
C PRO A 371 -17.56 22.59 16.89
N ARG A 372 -16.47 22.78 16.14
CA ARG A 372 -15.80 24.08 16.02
C ARG A 372 -16.65 25.02 15.16
N THR A 373 -16.71 26.30 15.52
CA THR A 373 -17.44 27.33 14.77
C THR A 373 -16.80 27.60 13.40
N PRO A 374 -17.59 27.87 12.34
CA PRO A 374 -17.07 28.03 11.00
C PRO A 374 -16.50 29.43 10.77
N ALA A 375 -15.17 29.57 10.82
CA ALA A 375 -14.46 30.78 10.42
C ALA A 375 -13.76 30.58 9.06
N SER A 376 -14.01 31.50 8.13
CA SER A 376 -13.35 31.75 6.81
C SER A 376 -12.89 30.56 5.94
N ALA A 377 -13.28 30.59 4.67
CA ALA A 377 -13.08 29.52 3.67
C ALA A 377 -11.63 29.37 3.12
N SER A 378 -10.64 29.27 4.01
CA SER A 378 -9.27 28.83 3.70
C SER A 378 -8.84 27.83 4.77
N TYR A 379 -8.95 26.54 4.47
CA TYR A 379 -8.60 25.45 5.39
C TYR A 379 -7.08 25.18 5.31
N PRO A 380 -6.27 25.55 6.31
CA PRO A 380 -4.85 25.22 6.30
C PRO A 380 -4.67 23.71 6.39
N LEU A 381 -3.84 23.14 5.52
CA LEU A 381 -3.39 21.75 5.62
C LEU A 381 -2.53 21.60 6.89
N SER A 382 -2.54 20.42 7.50
CA SER A 382 -1.54 20.11 8.53
C SER A 382 -0.11 20.19 7.94
N PRO A 383 0.92 20.60 8.69
CA PRO A 383 2.27 20.75 8.15
C PRO A 383 2.79 19.48 7.47
N THR A 384 2.42 18.33 8.03
CA THR A 384 2.67 17.00 7.46
C THR A 384 2.00 16.89 6.09
N LEU A 385 0.69 17.15 5.93
CA LEU A 385 0.05 17.10 4.61
C LEU A 385 0.51 18.19 3.63
N GLN A 386 0.87 19.38 4.11
CA GLN A 386 1.41 20.47 3.29
C GLN A 386 2.76 20.08 2.67
N ALA A 387 3.67 19.45 3.44
CA ALA A 387 4.92 18.88 2.93
C ALA A 387 4.68 17.73 1.92
N LEU A 388 3.52 17.09 1.97
CA LEU A 388 3.13 15.97 1.11
C LEU A 388 2.37 16.40 -0.16
N TYR A 389 1.87 17.64 -0.17
CA TYR A 389 1.19 18.31 -1.28
C TYR A 389 1.71 19.77 -1.41
N PRO A 390 2.99 19.98 -1.77
CA PRO A 390 3.61 21.31 -1.78
C PRO A 390 3.09 22.28 -2.87
N HIS A 391 2.16 21.84 -3.72
CA HIS A 391 1.55 22.62 -4.81
C HIS A 391 0.05 22.83 -4.60
N ASP A 392 -0.32 23.62 -3.59
CA ASP A 392 -1.69 24.11 -3.39
C ASP A 392 -1.76 25.66 -3.29
N SER A 393 -0.73 26.38 -3.77
CA SER A 393 -0.80 27.82 -4.07
C SER A 393 -1.49 28.04 -5.43
N GLU A 394 -2.82 28.04 -5.41
CA GLU A 394 -3.81 28.50 -6.41
C GLU A 394 -3.79 27.94 -7.85
N ASP A 395 -2.64 27.69 -8.48
CA ASP A 395 -2.56 27.34 -9.90
C ASP A 395 -2.36 25.83 -10.17
N ARG A 396 -3.46 25.12 -10.47
CA ARG A 396 -3.41 23.81 -11.13
C ARG A 396 -3.75 23.94 -12.62
N PRO A 397 -2.80 23.81 -13.55
CA PRO A 397 -3.11 23.82 -14.98
C PRO A 397 -3.99 22.62 -15.35
N ARG A 398 -5.11 22.88 -16.04
CA ARG A 398 -6.15 21.89 -16.41
C ARG A 398 -5.60 20.62 -17.07
N ASN A 399 -4.46 20.69 -17.77
CA ASN A 399 -3.85 19.60 -18.54
C ASN A 399 -2.44 19.16 -18.07
N GLY A 400 -1.99 19.56 -16.88
CA GLY A 400 -0.68 19.13 -16.36
C GLY A 400 -0.61 17.62 -16.03
N ARG A 401 0.43 16.92 -16.51
CA ARG A 401 0.83 15.61 -15.95
C ARG A 401 1.15 15.83 -14.47
N LEU A 402 0.48 15.10 -13.58
CA LEU A 402 0.83 15.08 -12.15
C LEU A 402 2.30 14.65 -12.00
N ALA A 403 3.13 15.52 -11.43
CA ALA A 403 4.36 15.08 -10.80
C ALA A 403 4.01 14.03 -9.75
N ALA A 404 4.81 12.95 -9.66
CA ALA A 404 4.53 11.88 -8.73
C ALA A 404 4.61 12.40 -7.28
N PRO A 405 3.57 12.21 -6.44
CA PRO A 405 3.64 12.63 -5.04
C PRO A 405 4.66 11.75 -4.32
N ALA A 406 5.86 12.31 -4.12
CA ALA A 406 6.92 11.67 -3.39
C ALA A 406 6.46 11.33 -1.96
N GLN A 407 7.05 10.27 -1.39
CA GLN A 407 7.18 10.19 0.06
C GLN A 407 8.01 11.40 0.52
N PRO A 408 7.88 11.89 1.75
CA PRO A 408 8.71 12.99 2.24
C PRO A 408 10.15 12.49 2.28
N TYR A 409 10.91 12.83 1.23
CA TYR A 409 12.33 12.59 1.15
C TYR A 409 12.96 13.53 2.18
N ILE A 410 13.31 12.98 3.34
CA ILE A 410 14.15 13.67 4.29
C ILE A 410 15.48 13.90 3.56
N MET A 411 15.74 15.14 3.11
CA MET A 411 17.08 15.56 2.74
C MET A 411 17.97 15.37 3.96
N ARG A 412 19.09 14.68 3.80
CA ARG A 412 19.98 14.29 4.90
C ARG A 412 21.39 14.69 4.58
N ASP A 413 21.85 15.68 5.33
CA ASP A 413 23.26 16.04 5.41
C ASP A 413 23.95 15.31 6.59
N THR A 414 23.17 14.72 7.50
CA THR A 414 23.63 14.00 8.71
C THR A 414 22.96 12.63 8.88
N ALA A 415 23.61 11.75 9.64
CA ALA A 415 23.05 10.48 10.09
C ALA A 415 22.05 10.71 11.23
N ILE A 416 20.93 9.96 11.23
CA ILE A 416 19.90 10.06 12.27
C ILE A 416 20.46 9.56 13.60
N SER A 417 20.19 10.32 14.66
CA SER A 417 20.58 10.07 16.05
C SER A 417 19.42 9.52 16.89
N ARG A 418 19.73 8.97 18.08
CA ARG A 418 18.68 8.57 19.05
C ARG A 418 17.87 9.77 19.55
N THR A 419 18.49 10.95 19.67
CA THR A 419 17.83 12.22 20.03
C THR A 419 16.76 12.63 19.02
N ASP A 420 16.97 12.39 17.72
CA ASP A 420 15.94 12.68 16.70
C ASP A 420 14.69 11.81 16.86
N LEU A 421 14.88 10.55 17.28
CA LEU A 421 13.77 9.64 17.58
C LEU A 421 13.00 10.11 18.80
N ILE A 422 13.70 10.48 19.88
CA ILE A 422 13.10 11.00 21.12
C ILE A 422 12.34 12.30 20.84
N ALA A 423 12.93 13.27 20.13
CA ALA A 423 12.28 14.53 19.75
C ALA A 423 11.02 14.29 18.90
N SER A 424 11.08 13.32 17.97
CA SER A 424 9.91 12.92 17.19
C SER A 424 8.81 12.28 18.05
N ALA A 425 9.16 11.54 19.11
CA ALA A 425 8.19 10.91 20.01
C ALA A 425 7.57 11.91 20.99
N GLU A 426 8.38 12.80 21.57
CA GLU A 426 7.97 13.93 22.41
C GLU A 426 6.95 14.80 21.68
N ARG A 427 7.24 15.16 20.42
CA ARG A 427 6.32 15.93 19.56
C ARG A 427 4.99 15.21 19.28
N ILE A 428 4.99 13.89 19.14
CA ILE A 428 3.77 13.10 18.91
C ILE A 428 2.95 13.01 20.20
N TYR A 429 3.61 12.72 21.33
CA TYR A 429 2.97 12.61 22.62
C TYR A 429 2.26 13.92 23.02
N SER A 430 3.01 15.03 23.06
CA SER A 430 2.50 16.33 23.49
C SER A 430 1.40 16.91 22.58
N ARG A 431 1.31 16.44 21.33
CA ARG A 431 0.33 16.93 20.36
C ARG A 431 -0.97 16.12 20.33
N TYR A 432 -0.90 14.81 20.56
CA TYR A 432 -2.04 13.90 20.33
C TYR A 432 -2.40 12.99 21.50
N LEU A 433 -1.50 12.76 22.47
CA LEU A 433 -1.68 11.76 23.53
C LEU A 433 -1.72 12.36 24.94
N MET A 434 -1.13 13.54 25.13
CA MET A 434 -1.22 14.30 26.37
C MET A 434 -2.69 14.71 26.63
N PRO A 435 -3.25 14.46 27.84
CA PRO A 435 -4.60 14.86 28.18
C PRO A 435 -4.79 16.38 28.03
N GLY A 436 -5.81 16.81 27.30
CA GLY A 436 -6.08 18.23 27.02
C GLY A 436 -5.23 18.84 25.89
N ALA A 437 -4.50 18.04 25.10
CA ALA A 437 -3.76 18.53 23.94
C ALA A 437 -4.69 19.08 22.83
N ASP A 438 -4.20 20.05 22.05
CA ASP A 438 -4.94 20.74 20.97
C ASP A 438 -5.56 19.80 19.90
N LYS A 439 -4.99 18.60 19.76
CA LYS A 439 -5.36 17.54 18.82
C LYS A 439 -5.45 16.17 19.51
N GLU A 440 -5.90 16.12 20.78
CA GLU A 440 -6.03 14.86 21.54
C GLU A 440 -6.82 13.79 20.79
N VAL A 441 -6.22 12.61 20.58
CA VAL A 441 -6.85 11.47 19.92
C VAL A 441 -7.44 10.52 20.96
N TYR A 442 -8.74 10.22 20.83
CA TYR A 442 -9.41 9.33 21.75
C TYR A 442 -8.87 7.89 21.65
N LEU A 443 -8.25 7.42 22.73
CA LEU A 443 -7.78 6.05 22.90
C LEU A 443 -8.47 5.36 24.07
N PRO A 444 -8.71 4.03 23.99
CA PRO A 444 -9.23 3.25 25.10
C PRO A 444 -8.19 3.22 26.24
N PRO A 445 -8.59 3.07 27.52
CA PRO A 445 -7.68 3.18 28.66
C PRO A 445 -6.42 2.30 28.58
N ALA A 446 -6.54 1.08 28.04
CA ALA A 446 -5.42 0.14 27.88
C ALA A 446 -4.36 0.56 26.84
N LEU A 447 -4.62 1.59 26.02
CA LEU A 447 -3.68 2.13 25.02
C LEU A 447 -3.22 3.57 25.31
N ARG A 448 -3.72 4.18 26.39
CA ARG A 448 -3.31 5.54 26.79
C ARG A 448 -1.89 5.50 27.37
N ILE A 449 -1.08 6.44 26.92
CA ILE A 449 0.20 6.76 27.55
C ILE A 449 -0.12 7.93 28.49
N THR A 450 -0.01 7.73 29.80
CA THR A 450 -0.39 8.74 30.80
C THR A 450 0.74 9.72 31.12
N GLU A 451 1.97 9.32 30.86
CA GLU A 451 3.17 10.08 31.15
C GLU A 451 4.25 9.78 30.10
N PHE A 452 5.00 10.80 29.69
CA PHE A 452 6.16 10.67 28.82
C PHE A 452 7.35 11.30 29.54
N THR A 453 8.21 10.44 30.09
CA THR A 453 9.28 10.82 31.03
C THR A 453 10.58 11.26 30.35
N LEU A 454 10.59 11.41 29.02
CA LEU A 454 11.77 11.74 28.24
C LEU A 454 11.70 13.18 27.73
N SER A 455 12.84 13.88 27.68
CA SER A 455 12.97 15.10 26.89
C SER A 455 14.14 15.00 25.93
N SER A 456 13.97 15.51 24.71
CA SER A 456 15.03 15.53 23.70
C SER A 456 16.20 16.45 24.05
N SER A 457 16.01 17.41 24.95
CA SER A 457 17.04 18.36 25.40
C SER A 457 18.04 17.77 26.40
N ASN A 458 17.62 16.82 27.23
CA ASN A 458 18.43 16.26 28.34
C ASN A 458 18.56 14.75 28.17
N LEU A 459 19.73 14.29 27.72
CA LEU A 459 20.04 12.86 27.67
C LEU A 459 20.42 12.32 29.06
N PRO A 460 20.02 11.09 29.41
CA PRO A 460 20.37 10.44 30.66
C PRO A 460 21.89 10.29 30.76
N THR A 461 22.49 10.94 31.74
CA THR A 461 23.90 10.70 32.08
C THR A 461 23.97 9.56 33.08
N VAL A 462 24.97 8.66 32.94
CA VAL A 462 25.13 7.44 33.78
C VAL A 462 25.19 7.74 35.29
N THR A 463 25.47 8.99 35.67
CA THR A 463 25.52 9.48 37.05
C THR A 463 24.16 9.94 37.61
N HIS A 464 23.08 9.95 36.83
CA HIS A 464 21.75 10.37 37.29
C HIS A 464 21.03 9.23 38.03
N PRO A 465 20.40 9.44 39.20
CA PRO A 465 19.74 8.37 39.95
C PRO A 465 18.58 7.70 39.22
N ASP A 466 17.94 8.37 38.26
CA ASP A 466 16.86 7.81 37.42
C ASP A 466 17.36 7.25 36.07
N TYR A 467 18.68 7.14 35.85
CA TYR A 467 19.29 6.70 34.59
C TYR A 467 18.68 5.42 34.00
N ASP A 468 18.49 4.38 34.82
CA ASP A 468 17.91 3.11 34.35
C ASP A 468 16.44 3.26 33.89
N ARG A 469 15.64 4.07 34.61
CA ARG A 469 14.25 4.34 34.24
C ARG A 469 14.16 5.10 32.92
N GLU A 470 15.00 6.12 32.75
CA GLU A 470 15.06 6.90 31.53
C GLU A 470 15.58 6.05 30.35
N ALA A 471 16.58 5.18 30.57
CA ALA A 471 17.11 4.28 29.54
C ALA A 471 16.07 3.22 29.09
N ASP A 472 15.26 2.69 30.02
CA ASP A 472 14.16 1.77 29.72
C ASP A 472 12.98 2.46 29.02
N ALA A 473 12.72 3.73 29.35
CA ALA A 473 11.74 4.55 28.63
C ALA A 473 12.24 4.85 27.20
N GLN A 474 13.52 5.19 27.02
CA GLN A 474 14.12 5.37 25.70
C GLN A 474 14.01 4.10 24.85
N ALA A 475 14.32 2.93 25.43
CA ALA A 475 14.23 1.65 24.73
C ALA A 475 12.83 1.36 24.14
N GLN A 476 11.76 1.98 24.67
CA GLN A 476 10.41 1.82 24.14
C GLN A 476 10.10 2.73 22.94
N VAL A 477 10.87 3.80 22.71
CA VAL A 477 10.62 4.82 21.68
C VAL A 477 10.36 4.26 20.26
N PRO A 478 11.11 3.27 19.74
CA PRO A 478 10.85 2.77 18.39
C PRO A 478 9.45 2.14 18.21
N ASP A 479 8.96 1.42 19.22
CA ASP A 479 7.75 0.59 19.15
C ASP A 479 6.53 1.20 19.88
N MET A 480 6.71 2.24 20.70
CA MET A 480 5.70 2.73 21.67
C MET A 480 4.34 3.15 21.09
N PHE A 481 4.28 3.64 19.85
CA PHE A 481 3.04 4.13 19.23
C PHE A 481 2.36 3.10 18.32
N HIS A 482 2.94 1.90 18.15
CA HIS A 482 2.47 0.95 17.14
C HIS A 482 1.04 0.46 17.42
N ALA A 483 0.72 0.16 18.68
CA ALA A 483 -0.61 -0.31 19.08
C ALA A 483 -1.69 0.77 18.92
N GLN A 484 -1.36 2.02 19.24
CA GLN A 484 -2.23 3.19 19.10
C GLN A 484 -2.50 3.48 17.62
N LYS A 485 -1.47 3.41 16.77
CA LYS A 485 -1.59 3.56 15.32
C LYS A 485 -2.47 2.47 14.68
N GLU A 486 -2.30 1.21 15.09
CA GLU A 486 -3.15 0.10 14.63
C GLU A 486 -4.61 0.26 15.07
N TYR A 487 -4.85 0.68 16.32
CA TYR A 487 -6.20 1.00 16.80
C TYR A 487 -6.83 2.13 15.98
N VAL A 488 -6.10 3.24 15.78
CA VAL A 488 -6.52 4.39 14.98
C VAL A 488 -6.79 4.02 13.52
N TYR A 489 -5.95 3.17 12.91
CA TYR A 489 -6.19 2.65 11.56
C TYR A 489 -7.52 1.88 11.48
N ARG A 490 -7.79 0.99 12.44
CA ARG A 490 -9.03 0.20 12.48
C ARG A 490 -10.26 1.06 12.73
N ALA A 491 -10.16 2.07 13.62
CA ALA A 491 -11.24 3.02 13.86
C ALA A 491 -11.60 3.80 12.59
N MET A 492 -10.59 4.32 11.86
CA MET A 492 -10.80 4.95 10.56
C MET A 492 -11.39 3.99 9.51
N GLU A 493 -10.93 2.74 9.47
CA GLU A 493 -11.40 1.74 8.50
C GLU A 493 -12.86 1.33 8.73
N GLN A 494 -13.32 1.33 9.98
CA GLN A 494 -14.67 0.92 10.37
C GLN A 494 -15.70 2.06 10.32
N ASP A 495 -15.34 3.28 10.73
CA ASP A 495 -16.29 4.40 10.84
C ASP A 495 -16.15 5.42 9.69
N THR A 496 -15.03 6.15 9.62
CA THR A 496 -14.93 7.33 8.73
C THR A 496 -14.72 6.96 7.26
N PHE A 497 -13.98 5.88 6.97
CA PHE A 497 -13.64 5.49 5.61
C PHE A 497 -14.84 5.00 4.78
N PRO A 498 -15.79 4.18 5.31
CA PRO A 498 -17.02 3.83 4.60
C PRO A 498 -17.88 5.06 4.28
N ARG A 499 -17.96 6.02 5.21
CA ARG A 499 -18.68 7.29 5.02
C ARG A 499 -18.04 8.14 3.91
N PHE A 500 -16.71 8.23 3.88
CA PHE A 500 -15.95 8.86 2.79
C PHE A 500 -16.23 8.22 1.43
N LEU A 501 -16.17 6.89 1.33
CA LEU A 501 -16.46 6.18 0.08
C LEU A 501 -17.91 6.43 -0.38
N ARG A 502 -18.89 6.41 0.54
CA ARG A 502 -20.28 6.76 0.22
C ARG A 502 -20.40 8.18 -0.34
N ALA A 503 -19.68 9.15 0.24
CA ALA A 503 -19.72 10.54 -0.22
C ALA A 503 -19.01 10.78 -1.57
N LYS A 504 -17.86 10.14 -1.84
CA LYS A 504 -16.99 10.47 -3.00
C LYS A 504 -16.89 9.41 -4.08
N ALA A 505 -17.19 8.14 -3.80
CA ALA A 505 -17.22 7.09 -4.83
C ALA A 505 -18.61 6.87 -5.44
N PHE A 506 -19.66 7.23 -4.70
CA PHE A 506 -21.05 7.04 -5.08
C PHE A 506 -21.79 8.35 -5.41
N GLY A 507 -21.47 9.44 -4.72
CA GLY A 507 -21.89 10.79 -5.07
C GLY A 507 -20.77 11.59 -5.76
N ASN A 508 -21.13 12.70 -6.39
CA ASN A 508 -20.17 13.71 -6.87
C ASN A 508 -20.46 15.13 -6.36
N LEU A 509 -21.47 15.27 -5.50
CA LEU A 509 -21.86 16.53 -4.85
C LEU A 509 -21.47 16.57 -3.37
N THR A 510 -21.36 17.78 -2.83
CA THR A 510 -21.37 18.04 -1.39
C THR A 510 -22.80 18.26 -0.89
N PRO A 511 -23.12 18.00 0.40
CA PRO A 511 -24.46 18.19 0.95
C PRO A 511 -24.99 19.62 0.80
N ILE A 512 -24.11 20.62 0.90
CA ILE A 512 -24.46 22.03 0.70
C ILE A 512 -24.89 22.27 -0.75
N SER A 513 -24.09 21.82 -1.72
CA SER A 513 -24.42 21.93 -3.14
C SER A 513 -25.60 21.07 -3.58
N ALA A 514 -25.90 19.97 -2.89
CA ALA A 514 -27.12 19.20 -3.06
C ALA A 514 -28.35 19.94 -2.50
N LEU A 515 -28.23 20.62 -1.35
CA LEU A 515 -29.30 21.45 -0.77
C LEU A 515 -29.59 22.70 -1.62
N VAL A 516 -28.55 23.34 -2.18
CA VAL A 516 -28.71 24.44 -3.14
C VAL A 516 -29.45 23.97 -4.40
N ARG A 517 -29.15 22.77 -4.92
CA ARG A 517 -29.91 22.17 -6.03
C ARG A 517 -31.36 21.87 -5.66
N LEU A 518 -31.64 21.38 -4.45
CA LEU A 518 -33.03 21.21 -3.97
C LEU A 518 -33.80 22.53 -4.04
N ALA A 519 -33.24 23.63 -3.54
CA ALA A 519 -33.89 24.94 -3.57
C ALA A 519 -34.18 25.43 -5.00
N PHE A 520 -33.19 25.36 -5.89
CA PHE A 520 -33.37 25.73 -7.31
C PHE A 520 -34.35 24.79 -8.05
N GLY A 521 -34.33 23.50 -7.73
CA GLY A 521 -35.24 22.50 -8.29
C GLY A 521 -36.70 22.74 -7.90
N LEU A 522 -36.96 23.07 -6.64
CA LEU A 522 -38.29 23.44 -6.15
C LEU A 522 -38.80 24.75 -6.77
N LEU A 523 -37.94 25.77 -6.86
CA LEU A 523 -38.29 27.05 -7.50
C LEU A 523 -38.64 26.85 -8.98
N ALA A 524 -37.82 26.10 -9.72
CA ALA A 524 -38.07 25.80 -11.12
C ALA A 524 -39.31 24.91 -11.34
N LEU A 525 -39.61 24.00 -10.40
CA LEU A 525 -40.83 23.22 -10.42
C LEU A 525 -42.06 24.12 -10.29
N TRP A 526 -42.04 25.07 -9.34
CA TRP A 526 -43.09 26.07 -9.18
C TRP A 526 -43.27 26.92 -10.45
N VAL A 527 -42.18 27.43 -11.05
CA VAL A 527 -42.25 28.17 -12.32
C VAL A 527 -42.83 27.31 -13.45
N GLY A 528 -42.42 26.04 -13.56
CA GLY A 528 -42.92 25.11 -14.57
C GLY A 528 -44.42 24.83 -14.42
N LEU A 529 -44.88 24.54 -13.20
CA LEU A 529 -46.29 24.34 -12.89
C LEU A 529 -47.10 25.61 -13.17
N ALA A 530 -46.66 26.78 -12.68
CA ALA A 530 -47.34 28.05 -12.91
C ALA A 530 -47.46 28.39 -14.41
N THR A 531 -46.40 28.17 -15.19
CA THR A 531 -46.40 28.39 -16.65
C THR A 531 -47.34 27.41 -17.36
N GLY A 532 -47.33 26.14 -16.94
CA GLY A 532 -48.22 25.10 -17.46
C GLY A 532 -49.70 25.42 -17.21
N PHE A 533 -50.06 25.75 -15.97
CA PHE A 533 -51.42 26.16 -15.62
C PHE A 533 -51.84 27.43 -16.35
N ALA A 534 -50.97 28.45 -16.45
CA ALA A 534 -51.27 29.66 -17.21
C ALA A 534 -51.56 29.38 -18.70
N PHE A 535 -50.82 28.48 -19.35
CA PHE A 535 -51.09 28.10 -20.74
C PHE A 535 -52.38 27.28 -20.94
N ILE A 536 -52.81 26.54 -19.92
CA ILE A 536 -54.10 25.83 -19.90
C ILE A 536 -55.25 26.83 -19.71
N PHE A 537 -55.15 27.71 -18.70
CA PHE A 537 -56.20 28.69 -18.33
C PHE A 537 -56.34 29.87 -19.29
N LEU A 538 -55.32 30.16 -20.12
CA LEU A 538 -55.42 31.16 -21.20
C LEU A 538 -55.83 30.55 -22.56
N ASP A 539 -56.09 29.23 -22.61
CA ASP A 539 -56.23 28.44 -23.83
C ASP A 539 -55.24 28.82 -24.95
N LYS A 540 -53.94 28.86 -24.61
CA LYS A 540 -52.90 29.37 -25.52
C LYS A 540 -52.82 28.56 -26.82
N LYS A 541 -53.08 29.21 -27.95
CA LYS A 541 -52.97 28.66 -29.31
C LYS A 541 -51.71 29.18 -30.02
N PRO A 542 -51.04 28.37 -30.88
CA PRO A 542 -51.31 26.95 -31.13
C PRO A 542 -50.94 26.07 -29.91
N LYS A 543 -51.58 24.91 -29.74
CA LYS A 543 -51.34 24.00 -28.60
C LYS A 543 -49.86 23.57 -28.46
N VAL A 544 -49.14 23.52 -29.58
CA VAL A 544 -47.68 23.26 -29.64
C VAL A 544 -46.88 24.22 -28.73
N SER A 545 -47.38 25.44 -28.50
CA SER A 545 -46.79 26.41 -27.56
C SER A 545 -46.63 25.87 -26.13
N ARG A 546 -47.44 24.87 -25.73
CA ARG A 546 -47.38 24.27 -24.39
C ARG A 546 -46.15 23.38 -24.19
N LEU A 547 -45.49 22.94 -25.26
CA LEU A 547 -44.25 22.17 -25.16
C LEU A 547 -43.11 22.96 -24.50
N TRP A 548 -43.13 24.30 -24.52
CA TRP A 548 -42.11 25.13 -23.87
C TRP A 548 -42.00 24.92 -22.35
N VAL A 549 -43.02 24.34 -21.70
CA VAL A 549 -42.98 23.96 -20.28
C VAL A 549 -41.97 22.83 -20.01
N ILE A 550 -41.51 22.11 -21.05
CA ILE A 550 -40.44 21.11 -20.94
C ILE A 550 -39.14 21.70 -20.35
N ILE A 551 -38.84 22.97 -20.61
CA ILE A 551 -37.59 23.61 -20.15
C ILE A 551 -37.56 23.76 -18.62
N PRO A 552 -38.52 24.47 -17.98
CA PRO A 552 -38.54 24.56 -16.51
C PRO A 552 -38.72 23.21 -15.84
N PHE A 553 -39.52 22.27 -16.40
CA PHE A 553 -39.58 20.91 -15.86
C PHE A 553 -38.26 20.15 -15.97
N THR A 554 -37.52 20.28 -17.08
CA THR A 554 -36.19 19.65 -17.22
C THR A 554 -35.23 20.16 -16.14
N PHE A 555 -35.16 21.48 -15.96
CA PHE A 555 -34.29 22.07 -14.94
C PHE A 555 -34.73 21.68 -13.52
N ALA A 556 -36.03 21.69 -13.24
CA ALA A 556 -36.59 21.27 -11.95
C ALA A 556 -36.23 19.83 -11.61
N ILE A 557 -36.58 18.88 -12.48
CA ILE A 557 -36.43 17.45 -12.23
C ILE A 557 -34.96 17.04 -12.16
N ILE A 558 -34.09 17.56 -13.04
CA ILE A 558 -32.65 17.25 -12.95
C ILE A 558 -32.08 17.69 -11.60
N ASN A 559 -32.43 18.87 -11.10
CA ASN A 559 -31.95 19.36 -9.80
C ASN A 559 -32.51 18.55 -8.61
N LEU A 560 -33.81 18.20 -8.65
CA LEU A 560 -34.46 17.40 -7.60
C LEU A 560 -33.92 15.96 -7.54
N VAL A 561 -33.75 15.29 -8.69
CA VAL A 561 -33.18 13.94 -8.75
C VAL A 561 -31.68 13.97 -8.41
N ALA A 562 -30.94 15.01 -8.82
CA ALA A 562 -29.53 15.16 -8.44
C ALA A 562 -29.34 15.33 -6.93
N HIS A 563 -30.25 16.05 -6.25
CA HIS A 563 -30.31 16.10 -4.79
C HIS A 563 -30.58 14.72 -4.19
N ALA A 564 -31.63 14.02 -4.64
CA ALA A 564 -32.04 12.73 -4.09
C ALA A 564 -31.00 11.60 -4.24
N TYR A 565 -30.07 11.72 -5.19
CA TYR A 565 -29.02 10.73 -5.46
C TYR A 565 -27.59 11.19 -5.07
N ASP A 566 -27.42 12.40 -4.51
CA ASP A 566 -26.11 13.06 -4.28
C ASP A 566 -25.23 13.15 -5.56
N LEU A 567 -25.87 13.20 -6.74
CA LEU A 567 -25.20 13.03 -8.03
C LEU A 567 -25.74 13.96 -9.10
N ASP A 568 -24.92 14.90 -9.54
CA ASP A 568 -25.16 15.76 -10.69
C ASP A 568 -24.64 15.07 -11.98
N PRO A 569 -25.53 14.64 -12.90
CA PRO A 569 -25.12 13.89 -14.08
C PRO A 569 -24.31 14.75 -15.06
N LEU A 570 -24.56 16.06 -15.13
CA LEU A 570 -23.86 16.97 -16.03
C LEU A 570 -22.39 17.12 -15.63
N LEU A 571 -22.13 17.28 -14.33
CA LEU A 571 -20.77 17.24 -13.80
C LEU A 571 -20.08 15.89 -14.05
N VAL A 572 -20.78 14.75 -13.87
CA VAL A 572 -20.20 13.43 -14.16
C VAL A 572 -19.84 13.27 -15.64
N PHE A 573 -20.69 13.72 -16.57
CA PHE A 573 -20.41 13.66 -18.00
C PHE A 573 -19.22 14.56 -18.40
N MET A 574 -19.03 15.70 -17.74
CA MET A 574 -17.81 16.52 -17.85
C MET A 574 -16.58 15.88 -17.19
N GLY A 575 -16.73 14.74 -16.52
CA GLY A 575 -15.64 14.07 -15.79
C GLY A 575 -15.27 14.78 -14.48
N LEU A 576 -16.19 15.54 -13.89
CA LEU A 576 -15.99 16.38 -12.71
C LEU A 576 -16.73 15.84 -11.48
N SER A 577 -16.10 16.02 -10.32
CA SER A 577 -16.68 15.81 -9.00
C SER A 577 -16.36 17.00 -8.11
N GLU A 578 -17.24 17.32 -7.17
CA GLU A 578 -17.04 18.40 -6.21
C GLU A 578 -16.19 17.91 -5.01
N THR A 579 -15.20 18.70 -4.57
CA THR A 579 -14.46 18.45 -3.31
C THR A 579 -15.11 19.18 -2.15
N THR A 580 -15.04 20.51 -2.20
CA THR A 580 -15.70 21.48 -1.33
C THR A 580 -16.79 22.20 -2.13
N PRO A 581 -17.79 22.84 -1.49
CA PRO A 581 -18.89 23.47 -2.21
C PRO A 581 -18.39 24.40 -3.33
N PHE A 582 -18.94 24.21 -4.53
CA PHE A 582 -18.63 24.93 -5.77
C PHE A 582 -17.20 24.76 -6.33
N ARG A 583 -16.31 23.97 -5.68
CA ARG A 583 -14.96 23.66 -6.20
C ARG A 583 -14.93 22.23 -6.75
N THR A 584 -14.58 22.09 -8.03
CA THR A 584 -14.56 20.80 -8.74
C THR A 584 -13.16 20.28 -9.01
N ILE A 585 -13.05 18.95 -9.12
CA ILE A 585 -11.86 18.18 -9.46
C ILE A 585 -12.19 17.16 -10.56
N GLY A 586 -11.18 16.75 -11.32
CA GLY A 586 -11.34 15.69 -12.33
C GLY A 586 -11.41 14.29 -11.71
N ILE A 587 -12.38 13.48 -12.14
CA ILE A 587 -12.54 12.07 -11.75
C ILE A 587 -11.47 11.24 -12.49
N ARG A 588 -10.38 10.92 -11.79
CA ARG A 588 -9.18 10.25 -12.33
C ARG A 588 -9.04 8.79 -11.92
N GLU A 589 -9.80 8.33 -10.93
CA GLU A 589 -9.86 6.92 -10.53
C GLU A 589 -10.78 6.13 -11.49
N PRO A 590 -10.28 5.12 -12.24
CA PRO A 590 -11.02 4.48 -13.33
C PRO A 590 -12.28 3.73 -12.87
N TYR A 591 -12.23 3.04 -11.73
CA TYR A 591 -13.38 2.31 -11.19
C TYR A 591 -14.51 3.26 -10.80
N VAL A 592 -14.18 4.31 -10.04
CA VAL A 592 -15.13 5.35 -9.62
C VAL A 592 -15.72 6.09 -10.83
N ARG A 593 -14.90 6.38 -11.85
CA ARG A 593 -15.39 6.97 -13.10
C ARG A 593 -16.44 6.10 -13.79
N LYS A 594 -16.21 4.79 -13.90
CA LYS A 594 -17.17 3.85 -14.50
C LYS A 594 -18.46 3.76 -13.68
N LEU A 595 -18.34 3.70 -12.35
CA LEU A 595 -19.47 3.62 -11.42
C LEU A 595 -20.35 4.88 -11.47
N LEU A 596 -19.75 6.07 -11.34
CA LEU A 596 -20.46 7.34 -11.42
C LEU A 596 -21.10 7.54 -12.80
N PHE A 597 -20.42 7.18 -13.89
CA PHE A 597 -20.99 7.32 -15.25
C PHE A 597 -22.23 6.43 -15.45
N GLY A 598 -22.20 5.18 -14.96
CA GLY A 598 -23.39 4.30 -14.97
C GLY A 598 -24.55 4.87 -14.17
N ARG A 599 -24.28 5.44 -12.99
CA ARG A 599 -25.29 6.13 -12.17
C ARG A 599 -25.81 7.42 -12.82
N ALA A 600 -24.96 8.19 -13.49
CA ALA A 600 -25.36 9.40 -14.21
C ALA A 600 -26.32 9.07 -15.36
N LEU A 601 -26.04 8.02 -16.14
CA LEU A 601 -26.97 7.52 -17.16
C LEU A 601 -28.34 7.15 -16.57
N TRP A 602 -28.37 6.44 -15.44
CA TRP A 602 -29.62 6.11 -14.75
C TRP A 602 -30.39 7.35 -14.26
N VAL A 603 -29.69 8.30 -13.62
CA VAL A 603 -30.27 9.56 -13.14
C VAL A 603 -30.82 10.40 -14.30
N THR A 604 -30.09 10.50 -15.42
CA THR A 604 -30.56 11.20 -16.63
C THR A 604 -31.76 10.50 -17.26
N PHE A 605 -31.76 9.17 -17.36
CA PHE A 605 -32.91 8.40 -17.86
C PHE A 605 -34.16 8.62 -17.01
N LEU A 606 -34.04 8.45 -15.68
CA LEU A 606 -35.14 8.67 -14.74
C LEU A 606 -35.68 10.10 -14.83
N SER A 607 -34.78 11.09 -14.92
CA SER A 607 -35.15 12.50 -15.10
C SER A 607 -35.92 12.73 -16.40
N ALA A 608 -35.45 12.16 -17.52
CA ALA A 608 -36.10 12.29 -18.82
C ALA A 608 -37.51 11.67 -18.84
N VAL A 609 -37.70 10.51 -18.20
CA VAL A 609 -39.01 9.86 -18.07
C VAL A 609 -39.99 10.74 -17.28
N VAL A 610 -39.58 11.26 -16.12
CA VAL A 610 -40.45 12.13 -15.30
C VAL A 610 -40.78 13.45 -16.01
N VAL A 611 -39.82 14.06 -16.70
CA VAL A 611 -40.03 15.28 -17.51
C VAL A 611 -41.00 15.01 -18.67
N ALA A 612 -40.87 13.87 -19.35
CA ALA A 612 -41.77 13.50 -20.44
C ALA A 612 -43.21 13.32 -19.93
N ILE A 613 -43.41 12.60 -18.82
CA ILE A 613 -44.72 12.41 -18.20
C ILE A 613 -45.35 13.77 -17.83
N LEU A 614 -44.62 14.63 -17.12
CA LEU A 614 -45.12 15.97 -16.74
C LEU A 614 -45.47 16.81 -17.98
N THR A 615 -44.61 16.83 -18.99
CA THR A 615 -44.84 17.61 -20.22
C THR A 615 -46.06 17.09 -20.99
N ILE A 616 -46.23 15.77 -21.11
CA ILE A 616 -47.39 15.15 -21.77
C ILE A 616 -48.69 15.55 -21.06
N ILE A 617 -48.72 15.51 -19.72
CA ILE A 617 -49.91 15.91 -18.93
C ILE A 617 -50.31 17.36 -19.27
N PHE A 618 -49.38 18.33 -19.16
CA PHE A 618 -49.69 19.74 -19.39
C PHE A 618 -49.97 20.10 -20.87
N VAL A 619 -49.53 19.29 -21.83
CA VAL A 619 -49.81 19.48 -23.26
C VAL A 619 -51.16 18.88 -23.66
N LEU A 620 -51.52 17.70 -23.13
CA LEU A 620 -52.75 16.99 -23.53
C LEU A 620 -54.00 17.50 -22.81
N VAL A 621 -53.89 18.03 -21.59
CA VAL A 621 -55.05 18.58 -20.84
C VAL A 621 -55.77 19.66 -21.67
N PRO A 622 -57.10 19.56 -21.87
CA PRO A 622 -57.87 20.60 -22.57
C PRO A 622 -57.68 21.98 -21.94
N GLY A 623 -57.52 23.01 -22.78
CA GLY A 623 -57.58 24.39 -22.31
C GLY A 623 -59.01 24.81 -22.01
N HIS A 624 -59.19 25.66 -21.01
CA HIS A 624 -60.43 26.37 -20.77
C HIS A 624 -60.07 27.79 -20.38
N ARG A 625 -60.61 28.77 -21.09
CA ARG A 625 -60.32 30.18 -20.82
C ARG A 625 -61.18 30.64 -19.64
N LEU A 626 -60.53 30.87 -18.51
CA LEU A 626 -61.15 31.49 -17.32
C LEU A 626 -61.42 32.98 -17.55
#